data_AF-A0A2P6N6A8-F1
#
_entry.id   AF-A0A2P6N6A8-F1
#
_cell.length_a   1.000
_cell.length_b   1.000
_cell.length_c   1.000
_cell.angle_alpha   90.00
_cell.angle_beta   90.00
_cell.angle_gamma   90.00
#
_symmetry.space_group_name_H-M   'P 1'
#
loop_
_entity.id
_entity.type
_entity.pdbx_description
1 polymer ?
#
loop_
_entity_poly.entity_id
_entity_poly.type
_entity_poly.pdbx_seq_one_letter_code
_entity_poly.pdbx_strand_id
1 'polypeptide(L)'
;MKKEQETTEDEHEPTTESEDPDTLITEAETIMGSYLLAHLKTYCENCGVTETPQWRKGWHSEIFHRPVALCNACGIKFSKQQYCGYCHYIYGKEQEKLHRIEQDEWLSCTTCNRWTHSECEATCGSKELARDPLTYRCLDCRQEETNKDKCMFKHIDKLYRHEERTTSEVPPSA
;
A
#
# COMPACT_ATOMS: atom_id res chain seq x y z
N MET A 1 -78.22 -38.85 0.87
CA MET A 1 -77.47 -39.79 0.01
C MET A 1 -76.38 -38.98 -0.70
N LYS A 2 -75.11 -39.42 -0.55
CA LYS A 2 -73.94 -39.31 -1.47
C LYS A 2 -73.72 -37.96 -2.20
N LYS A 3 -72.65 -37.24 -1.82
CA LYS A 3 -71.35 -37.08 -2.56
C LYS A 3 -71.49 -36.07 -3.72
N GLU A 4 -70.57 -35.16 -4.05
CA GLU A 4 -69.10 -35.12 -4.00
C GLU A 4 -68.65 -33.66 -4.35
N GLN A 5 -67.50 -33.21 -3.82
CA GLN A 5 -66.35 -32.52 -4.48
C GLN A 5 -66.59 -31.32 -5.43
N GLU A 6 -65.74 -30.30 -5.61
CA GLU A 6 -64.42 -29.81 -5.13
C GLU A 6 -64.12 -28.54 -5.98
N THR A 7 -62.95 -27.92 -5.78
CA THR A 7 -62.32 -26.79 -6.55
C THR A 7 -62.67 -25.39 -6.02
N THR A 8 -61.84 -24.67 -5.26
CA THR A 8 -60.45 -24.20 -5.41
C THR A 8 -60.24 -23.26 -6.60
N GLU A 9 -60.30 -21.95 -6.36
CA GLU A 9 -59.44 -20.98 -7.04
C GLU A 9 -58.95 -19.97 -5.99
N ASP A 10 -57.63 -20.02 -5.83
CA ASP A 10 -56.76 -19.34 -4.89
C ASP A 10 -56.40 -18.00 -5.53
N GLU A 11 -56.93 -16.88 -5.03
CA GLU A 11 -56.51 -15.54 -5.46
C GLU A 11 -55.12 -15.27 -4.87
N HIS A 12 -54.10 -15.68 -5.62
CA HIS A 12 -52.71 -15.33 -5.37
C HIS A 12 -52.53 -13.82 -5.65
N GLU A 13 -52.58 -13.03 -4.58
CA GLU A 13 -52.01 -11.69 -4.53
C GLU A 13 -50.52 -11.79 -4.92
N PRO A 14 -50.01 -10.95 -5.85
CA PRO A 14 -48.59 -10.90 -6.10
C PRO A 14 -47.93 -10.24 -4.90
N THR A 15 -47.42 -11.05 -3.97
CA THR A 15 -46.47 -10.61 -2.96
C THR A 15 -45.27 -10.03 -3.69
N THR A 16 -45.17 -8.70 -3.66
CA THR A 16 -43.95 -7.98 -3.98
C THR A 16 -42.87 -8.52 -3.06
N GLU A 17 -41.96 -9.32 -3.63
CA GLU A 17 -40.73 -9.73 -3.00
C GLU A 17 -40.02 -8.46 -2.53
N SER A 18 -39.99 -8.27 -1.21
CA SER A 18 -39.12 -7.28 -0.59
C SER A 18 -37.70 -7.74 -0.85
N GLU A 19 -37.05 -7.16 -1.86
CA GLU A 19 -35.61 -7.23 -2.02
C GLU A 19 -34.97 -6.66 -0.75
N ASP A 20 -34.52 -7.54 0.14
CA ASP A 20 -33.68 -7.16 1.27
C ASP A 20 -32.45 -6.43 0.70
N PRO A 21 -32.20 -5.16 1.07
CA PRO A 21 -31.10 -4.36 0.54
C PRO A 21 -29.80 -4.74 1.24
N ASP A 22 -29.55 -6.04 1.42
CA ASP A 22 -28.33 -6.57 2.00
C ASP A 22 -27.20 -6.51 0.96
N THR A 23 -26.84 -5.26 0.68
CA THR A 23 -25.50 -4.75 0.46
C THR A 23 -24.49 -5.74 -0.14
N LEU A 24 -24.44 -5.77 -1.47
CA LEU A 24 -23.24 -6.17 -2.21
C LEU A 24 -22.13 -5.13 -1.95
N ILE A 25 -21.50 -5.21 -0.77
CA ILE A 25 -20.26 -4.47 -0.49
C ILE A 25 -19.20 -5.05 -1.41
N THR A 26 -18.65 -4.22 -2.29
CA THR A 26 -17.62 -4.65 -3.22
C THR A 26 -16.33 -4.99 -2.47
N GLU A 27 -15.49 -5.86 -3.04
CA GLU A 27 -14.17 -6.14 -2.47
C GLU A 27 -13.38 -4.85 -2.27
N ALA A 28 -13.46 -3.90 -3.21
CA ALA A 28 -12.81 -2.60 -3.10
C ALA A 28 -13.28 -1.78 -1.88
N GLU A 29 -14.58 -1.81 -1.55
CA GLU A 29 -15.12 -1.11 -0.39
C GLU A 29 -14.72 -1.78 0.92
N THR A 30 -14.66 -3.11 0.95
CA THR A 30 -14.20 -3.87 2.11
C THR A 30 -12.71 -3.58 2.37
N ILE A 31 -11.90 -3.56 1.32
CA ILE A 31 -10.47 -3.20 1.38
C ILE A 31 -10.29 -1.76 1.84
N MET A 32 -11.10 -0.84 1.31
CA MET A 32 -11.05 0.56 1.74
C MET A 32 -11.47 0.71 3.21
N GLY A 33 -12.50 -0.02 3.65
CA GLY A 33 -12.97 -0.02 5.03
C GLY A 33 -11.93 -0.57 6.01
N SER A 34 -11.30 -1.71 5.71
CA SER A 34 -10.24 -2.28 6.54
C SER A 34 -9.02 -1.37 6.63
N TYR A 35 -8.66 -0.73 5.51
CA TYR A 35 -7.59 0.27 5.47
C TYR A 35 -7.92 1.48 6.35
N LEU A 36 -9.11 2.08 6.20
CA LEU A 36 -9.54 3.21 7.03
C LEU A 36 -9.56 2.87 8.53
N LEU A 37 -10.00 1.65 8.90
CA LEU A 37 -9.95 1.17 10.28
C LEU A 37 -8.51 1.00 10.80
N ALA A 38 -7.60 0.45 10.00
CA ALA A 38 -6.18 0.33 10.35
C ALA A 38 -5.54 1.72 10.62
N HIS A 39 -6.02 2.76 9.93
CA HIS A 39 -5.55 4.13 10.09
C HIS A 39 -6.17 4.92 11.25
N LEU A 40 -7.07 4.33 12.04
CA LEU A 40 -7.55 4.93 13.30
C LEU A 40 -6.43 5.04 14.34
N LYS A 41 -5.44 4.14 14.29
CA LYS A 41 -4.26 4.18 15.16
C LYS A 41 -3.06 4.67 14.35
N THR A 42 -2.36 5.68 14.88
CA THR A 42 -1.12 6.15 14.23
C THR A 42 -0.07 5.05 14.22
N TYR A 43 0.43 4.72 13.04
CA TYR A 43 1.54 3.79 12.84
C TYR A 43 2.54 4.37 11.84
N CYS A 44 3.75 3.80 11.81
CA CYS A 44 4.77 4.20 10.85
C CYS A 44 4.50 3.55 9.49
N GLU A 45 4.22 4.35 8.46
CA GLU A 45 3.91 3.85 7.10
C GLU A 45 5.03 3.01 6.47
N ASN A 46 6.29 3.19 6.92
CA ASN A 46 7.42 2.45 6.37
C ASN A 46 7.72 1.12 7.10
N CYS A 47 7.57 1.08 8.43
CA CYS A 47 7.99 -0.09 9.23
C CYS A 47 6.91 -0.67 10.14
N GLY A 48 5.71 -0.09 10.17
CA GLY A 48 4.56 -0.59 10.91
C GLY A 48 4.58 -0.36 12.43
N VAL A 49 5.64 0.22 13.01
CA VAL A 49 5.67 0.45 14.47
C VAL A 49 4.54 1.39 14.89
N THR A 50 3.86 1.04 15.99
CA THR A 50 2.78 1.84 16.57
C THR A 50 3.23 2.72 17.73
N GLU A 51 4.48 2.55 18.17
CA GLU A 51 5.09 3.31 19.26
C GLU A 51 6.44 3.86 18.82
N THR A 52 6.70 5.12 19.15
CA THR A 52 7.92 5.83 18.79
C THR A 52 8.08 7.02 19.73
N PRO A 53 9.31 7.40 20.13
CA PRO A 53 9.53 8.59 20.96
C PRO A 53 9.03 9.89 20.32
N GLN A 54 9.00 9.94 18.98
CA GLN A 54 8.51 11.07 18.22
C GLN A 54 7.91 10.62 16.90
N TRP A 55 6.76 11.18 16.54
CA TRP A 55 6.16 11.06 15.22
C TRP A 55 6.67 12.17 14.30
N ARG A 56 7.01 11.81 13.07
CA ARG A 56 7.48 12.73 12.02
C ARG A 56 6.55 12.66 10.81
N LYS A 57 6.45 13.76 10.07
CA LYS A 57 5.69 13.82 8.80
C LYS A 57 6.55 13.26 7.67
N GLY A 58 5.99 12.34 6.88
CA GLY A 58 6.61 11.77 5.68
C GLY A 58 6.14 12.46 4.39
N TRP A 59 6.05 11.68 3.31
CA TRP A 59 5.50 12.12 2.03
C TRP A 59 4.00 12.41 2.14
N HIS A 60 3.48 13.19 1.20
CA HIS A 60 2.04 13.43 1.08
C HIS A 60 1.38 12.20 0.45
N SER A 61 0.46 11.56 1.16
CA SER A 61 -0.36 10.50 0.59
C SER A 61 -1.53 11.13 -0.15
N GLU A 62 -1.68 10.80 -1.43
CA GLU A 62 -2.84 11.20 -2.22
C GLU A 62 -4.12 10.52 -1.72
N ILE A 63 -4.03 9.28 -1.22
CA ILE A 63 -5.17 8.51 -0.71
C ILE A 63 -5.76 9.19 0.53
N PHE A 64 -4.90 9.71 1.41
CA PHE A 64 -5.34 10.36 2.65
C PHE A 64 -5.41 11.88 2.59
N HIS A 65 -4.99 12.47 1.47
CA HIS A 65 -4.81 13.91 1.31
C HIS A 65 -4.04 14.57 2.48
N ARG A 66 -3.09 13.84 3.09
CA ARG A 66 -2.28 14.31 4.23
C ARG A 66 -0.90 13.65 4.23
N PRO A 67 0.08 14.25 4.94
CA PRO A 67 1.36 13.58 5.17
C PRO A 67 1.19 12.27 5.94
N VAL A 68 1.88 11.22 5.49
CA VAL A 68 1.94 9.95 6.22
C VAL A 68 2.70 10.12 7.54
N ALA A 69 2.36 9.30 8.53
CA ALA A 69 3.07 9.27 9.80
C ALA A 69 4.29 8.34 9.70
N LEU A 70 5.45 8.83 10.12
CA LEU A 70 6.68 8.05 10.22
C LEU A 70 7.17 8.03 11.66
N CYS A 71 7.76 6.92 12.09
CA CYS A 71 8.46 6.86 13.37
C CYS A 71 9.71 7.76 13.34
N ASN A 72 10.34 7.98 14.50
CA ASN A 72 11.48 8.88 14.62
C ASN A 72 12.63 8.46 13.70
N ALA A 73 12.97 7.17 13.69
CA ALA A 73 14.05 6.63 12.86
C ALA A 73 13.76 6.75 11.35
N CYS A 74 12.56 6.33 10.92
CA CYS A 74 12.16 6.41 9.51
C CYS A 74 12.06 7.87 9.05
N GLY A 75 11.47 8.75 9.86
CA GLY A 75 11.33 10.15 9.52
C GLY A 75 12.68 10.88 9.37
N ILE A 76 13.68 10.56 10.20
CA ILE A 76 15.03 11.13 10.04
C ILE A 76 15.66 10.69 8.71
N LYS A 77 15.52 9.42 8.33
CA LYS A 77 16.00 8.90 7.04
C LYS A 77 15.29 9.57 5.86
N PHE A 78 13.97 9.72 5.97
CA PHE A 78 13.16 10.41 4.96
C PHE A 78 13.64 11.85 4.77
N SER A 79 13.88 12.61 5.85
CA SER A 79 14.43 13.97 5.77
C SER A 79 15.81 14.04 5.12
N LYS A 80 16.60 12.95 5.17
CA LYS A 80 17.91 12.83 4.51
C LYS A 80 17.82 12.29 3.07
N GLN A 81 16.62 12.20 2.49
CA GLN A 81 16.38 11.63 1.16
C GLN A 81 16.87 10.18 1.03
N GLN A 82 16.80 9.41 2.11
CA GLN A 82 17.18 7.99 2.12
C GLN A 82 15.97 7.10 1.84
N TYR A 83 15.37 7.31 0.66
CA TYR A 83 14.20 6.57 0.20
C TYR A 83 14.17 6.47 -1.32
N CYS A 84 13.45 5.50 -1.85
CA CYS A 84 13.21 5.39 -3.29
C CYS A 84 12.30 6.52 -3.78
N GLY A 85 12.76 7.33 -4.73
CA GLY A 85 11.99 8.48 -5.25
C GLY A 85 10.67 8.14 -5.94
N TYR A 86 10.44 6.88 -6.29
CA TYR A 86 9.18 6.43 -6.91
C TYR A 86 8.19 5.85 -5.91
N CYS A 87 8.62 4.93 -5.04
CA CYS A 87 7.70 4.25 -4.12
C CYS A 87 7.74 4.77 -2.68
N HIS A 88 8.60 5.75 -2.38
CA HIS A 88 8.85 6.31 -1.05
C HIS A 88 9.35 5.32 0.01
N TYR A 89 9.71 4.10 -0.37
CA TYR A 89 10.27 3.11 0.55
C TYR A 89 11.60 3.61 1.12
N ILE A 90 11.67 3.69 2.45
CA ILE A 90 12.83 4.23 3.17
C ILE A 90 13.80 3.09 3.44
N TYR A 91 15.00 3.18 2.86
CA TYR A 91 16.01 2.13 2.97
C TYR A 91 16.94 2.31 4.19
N GLY A 92 17.54 1.22 4.69
CA GLY A 92 18.76 1.26 5.52
C GLY A 92 19.04 0.00 6.34
N LYS A 93 20.07 0.08 7.20
CA LYS A 93 20.81 -1.07 7.78
C LYS A 93 20.00 -2.20 8.45
N GLU A 94 18.78 -1.96 8.92
CA GLU A 94 17.99 -3.01 9.56
C GLU A 94 17.31 -3.94 8.54
N GLN A 95 17.12 -3.48 7.30
CA GLN A 95 16.57 -4.27 6.20
C GLN A 95 17.57 -5.29 5.65
N GLU A 96 18.88 -5.09 5.83
CA GLU A 96 19.91 -6.11 5.51
C GLU A 96 19.66 -7.44 6.25
N LYS A 97 18.96 -7.43 7.38
CA LYS A 97 18.63 -8.64 8.15
C LYS A 97 17.33 -9.34 7.72
N LEU A 98 16.51 -8.70 6.88
CA LEU A 98 15.21 -9.22 6.43
C LEU A 98 15.22 -9.68 4.96
N HIS A 99 16.35 -9.57 4.26
CA HIS A 99 16.56 -10.15 2.93
C HIS A 99 16.69 -11.68 2.99
N ARG A 100 15.61 -12.35 3.43
CA ARG A 100 15.31 -13.74 3.04
C ARG A 100 14.19 -13.77 2.00
N ILE A 101 14.15 -12.75 1.13
CA ILE A 101 13.47 -12.76 -0.16
C ILE A 101 14.49 -12.21 -1.14
N GLU A 102 15.00 -13.09 -1.99
CA GLU A 102 15.98 -12.82 -3.02
C GLU A 102 15.41 -11.80 -4.03
N GLN A 103 16.25 -10.87 -4.51
CA GLN A 103 16.05 -10.01 -5.71
C GLN A 103 15.43 -8.60 -5.58
N ASP A 104 15.63 -7.86 -4.49
CA ASP A 104 15.53 -6.39 -4.60
C ASP A 104 16.82 -5.83 -5.21
N GLU A 105 16.90 -5.79 -6.55
CA GLU A 105 18.02 -5.16 -7.27
C GLU A 105 17.89 -3.63 -7.18
N TRP A 106 18.70 -3.03 -6.32
CA TRP A 106 18.77 -1.58 -6.16
C TRP A 106 19.75 -0.95 -7.15
N LEU A 107 19.32 0.11 -7.81
CA LEU A 107 20.16 0.98 -8.61
C LEU A 107 20.72 2.10 -7.74
N SER A 108 22.05 2.29 -7.77
CA SER A 108 22.71 3.40 -7.10
C SER A 108 22.95 4.54 -8.08
N CYS A 109 22.54 5.75 -7.71
CA CYS A 109 22.77 6.94 -8.51
C CYS A 109 24.26 7.30 -8.50
N THR A 110 24.87 7.41 -9.68
CA THR A 110 26.28 7.81 -9.84
C THR A 110 26.57 9.24 -9.37
N THR A 111 25.56 10.11 -9.33
CA THR A 111 25.72 11.53 -8.96
C THR A 111 25.62 11.76 -7.45
N CYS A 112 24.61 11.17 -6.79
CA CYS A 112 24.28 11.48 -5.39
C CYS A 112 24.31 10.25 -4.47
N ASN A 113 24.62 9.07 -5.00
CA ASN A 113 24.65 7.79 -4.30
C ASN A 113 23.32 7.38 -3.63
N ARG A 114 22.19 8.04 -3.96
CA ARG A 114 20.86 7.59 -3.54
C ARG A 114 20.44 6.33 -4.30
N TRP A 115 19.57 5.54 -3.69
CA TRP A 115 19.15 4.26 -4.24
C TRP A 115 17.72 4.29 -4.75
N THR A 116 17.47 3.55 -5.82
CA THR A 116 16.15 3.38 -6.43
C THR A 116 15.96 1.91 -6.75
N HIS A 117 14.79 1.33 -6.46
CA HIS A 117 14.53 -0.04 -6.91
C HIS A 117 14.57 -0.10 -8.44
N SER A 118 15.27 -1.08 -9.00
CA SER A 118 15.33 -1.29 -10.46
C SER A 118 13.94 -1.45 -11.06
N GLU A 119 13.06 -2.21 -10.39
CA GLU A 119 11.66 -2.37 -10.82
C GLU A 119 10.87 -1.05 -10.82
N CYS A 120 11.09 -0.19 -9.82
CA CYS A 120 10.43 1.11 -9.78
C CYS A 120 10.88 2.00 -10.94
N GLU A 121 12.17 1.96 -11.29
CA GLU A 121 12.68 2.65 -12.47
C GLU A 121 12.10 2.05 -13.76
N ALA A 122 12.03 0.72 -13.87
CA ALA A 122 11.49 0.05 -15.05
C ALA A 122 9.99 0.32 -15.27
N THR A 123 9.25 0.55 -14.19
CA THR A 123 7.79 0.73 -14.21
C THR A 123 7.41 2.19 -14.38
N CYS A 124 8.05 3.09 -13.62
CA CYS A 124 7.68 4.51 -13.54
C CYS A 124 8.64 5.43 -14.31
N GLY A 125 9.85 4.95 -14.60
CA GLY A 125 10.90 5.68 -15.33
C GLY A 125 11.17 5.04 -16.70
N SER A 126 12.44 4.75 -16.98
CA SER A 126 12.88 4.11 -18.23
C SER A 126 13.39 2.68 -17.98
N LYS A 127 12.89 1.73 -18.78
CA LYS A 127 13.34 0.33 -18.76
C LYS A 127 14.80 0.18 -19.19
N GLU A 128 15.29 1.08 -20.04
CA GLU A 128 16.67 1.11 -20.50
C GLU A 128 17.58 1.51 -19.34
N LEU A 129 17.22 2.55 -18.59
CA LEU A 129 17.98 3.01 -17.43
C LEU A 129 17.93 2.00 -16.26
N ALA A 130 16.84 1.25 -16.14
CA ALA A 130 16.74 0.18 -15.14
C ALA A 130 17.72 -0.97 -15.38
N ARG A 131 18.24 -1.13 -16.61
CA ARG A 131 19.16 -2.21 -17.00
C ARG A 131 20.62 -1.80 -17.02
N ASP A 132 20.93 -0.52 -16.82
CA ASP A 132 22.30 -0.01 -16.76
C ASP A 132 22.62 0.61 -15.39
N PRO A 133 23.01 -0.22 -14.39
CA PRO A 133 23.39 0.25 -13.07
C PRO A 133 24.64 1.14 -13.06
N LEU A 134 25.51 1.04 -14.05
CA LEU A 134 26.82 1.70 -14.04
C LEU A 134 26.73 3.18 -14.41
N THR A 135 25.72 3.57 -15.19
CA THR A 135 25.49 4.95 -15.60
C THR A 135 24.25 5.57 -14.98
N TYR A 136 23.52 4.80 -14.15
CA TYR A 136 22.24 5.21 -13.59
C TYR A 136 22.33 6.54 -12.81
N ARG A 137 21.37 7.42 -13.08
CA ARG A 137 21.13 8.66 -12.33
C ARG A 137 19.69 8.65 -11.83
N CYS A 138 19.47 8.97 -10.56
CA CYS A 138 18.13 8.99 -9.96
C CYS A 138 17.23 10.07 -10.55
N LEU A 139 15.92 9.97 -10.28
CA LEU A 139 14.92 10.93 -10.74
C LEU A 139 15.29 12.38 -10.43
N ASP A 140 15.67 12.69 -9.20
CA ASP A 140 15.97 14.08 -8.82
C ASP A 140 17.21 14.61 -9.57
N CYS A 141 18.29 13.83 -9.62
CA CYS A 141 19.51 14.25 -10.31
C CYS A 141 19.31 14.37 -11.82
N ARG A 142 18.33 13.68 -12.42
CA ARG A 142 17.94 13.86 -13.83
C ARG A 142 17.08 15.10 -14.04
N GLN A 143 16.16 15.38 -13.11
CA GLN A 143 15.25 16.53 -13.18
C GLN A 143 15.93 17.87 -12.86
N GLU A 144 17.08 17.89 -12.20
CA GLU A 144 17.84 19.14 -11.98
C GLU A 144 18.36 19.79 -13.28
N GLU A 145 18.36 19.10 -14.43
CA GLU A 145 18.72 19.63 -15.74
C GLU A 145 17.55 20.18 -16.56
N THR A 146 16.30 19.85 -16.21
CA THR A 146 15.10 20.29 -16.94
C THR A 146 14.06 20.77 -15.94
N ASN A 147 13.73 22.06 -16.04
CA ASN A 147 12.85 22.78 -15.14
C ASN A 147 11.57 21.99 -14.77
N LYS A 148 11.48 21.66 -13.48
CA LYS A 148 10.34 21.23 -12.66
C LYS A 148 9.00 21.07 -13.39
N ASP A 149 8.67 19.85 -13.83
CA ASP A 149 7.27 19.41 -13.86
C ASP A 149 7.11 17.89 -13.61
N LYS A 150 6.46 17.65 -12.48
CA LYS A 150 5.83 16.47 -11.84
C LYS A 150 5.73 15.15 -12.64
N CYS A 151 6.25 14.08 -12.04
CA CYS A 151 5.76 12.71 -12.27
C CYS A 151 4.57 12.45 -11.33
N MET A 152 3.38 12.28 -11.89
CA MET A 152 2.12 11.97 -11.22
C MET A 152 1.75 10.49 -11.45
N PHE A 153 1.20 9.82 -10.43
CA PHE A 153 0.56 8.47 -10.43
C PHE A 153 1.50 7.24 -10.56
N LYS A 154 1.30 6.10 -9.87
CA LYS A 154 0.17 5.49 -9.15
C LYS A 154 0.68 4.80 -7.85
N HIS A 155 0.19 5.20 -6.68
CA HIS A 155 0.51 4.55 -5.39
C HIS A 155 -0.67 3.73 -4.85
N ILE A 156 -1.23 2.81 -5.65
CA ILE A 156 -2.38 1.98 -5.21
C ILE A 156 -1.95 0.55 -4.85
N ASP A 157 -0.89 0.00 -5.44
CA ASP A 157 -0.58 -1.44 -5.28
C ASP A 157 0.29 -1.81 -4.07
N LYS A 158 0.55 -0.90 -3.13
CA LYS A 158 1.32 -1.22 -1.90
C LYS A 158 0.51 -1.14 -0.61
N LEU A 159 -0.83 -1.17 -0.70
CA LEU A 159 -1.76 -1.21 0.43
C LEU A 159 -1.62 -2.48 1.32
N TYR A 160 -0.84 -3.49 0.91
CA TYR A 160 -0.84 -4.82 1.51
C TYR A 160 0.48 -5.37 2.06
N ARG A 161 1.52 -4.55 2.31
CA ARG A 161 2.81 -5.11 2.80
C ARG A 161 2.82 -5.45 4.31
N HIS A 162 1.76 -5.15 5.07
CA HIS A 162 1.77 -5.29 6.54
C HIS A 162 1.08 -6.53 7.12
N GLU A 163 0.39 -7.36 6.33
CA GLU A 163 -0.40 -8.47 6.89
C GLU A 163 0.37 -9.80 7.10
N GLU A 164 1.59 -9.97 6.60
CA GLU A 164 2.32 -11.24 6.82
C GLU A 164 3.11 -11.30 8.14
N ARG A 165 2.89 -10.37 9.08
CA ARG A 165 3.68 -10.27 10.33
C ARG A 165 3.00 -10.68 11.62
N THR A 166 1.78 -11.23 11.60
CA THR A 166 1.03 -11.54 12.83
C THR A 166 0.51 -12.97 12.97
N THR A 167 1.00 -13.94 12.19
CA THR A 167 0.61 -15.36 12.35
C THR A 167 1.80 -16.31 12.53
N SER A 168 2.68 -16.03 13.49
CA SER A 168 3.56 -17.01 14.15
C SER A 168 4.15 -16.30 15.37
N GLU A 169 4.08 -16.70 16.63
CA GLU A 169 3.71 -17.95 17.31
C GLU A 169 3.27 -17.51 18.71
N VAL A 170 2.06 -17.86 19.16
CA VAL A 170 1.78 -17.90 20.61
C VAL A 170 2.10 -19.33 21.04
N PRO A 171 3.14 -19.58 21.85
CA PRO A 171 3.36 -20.91 22.38
C PRO A 171 2.19 -21.26 23.32
N PRO A 172 1.59 -22.46 23.22
CA PRO A 172 0.58 -22.88 24.19
C PRO A 172 1.24 -23.00 25.56
N SER A 173 0.70 -22.24 26.52
CA SER A 173 0.99 -22.41 27.94
C SER A 173 0.56 -23.81 28.36
N ALA A 174 1.51 -24.63 28.81
CA ALA A 174 1.30 -25.86 29.56
C ALA A 174 2.33 -25.91 30.69
#